data_AF-A0A9D7KLH4-F1
#
_entry.id   AF-A0A9D7KLH4-F1
#
_cell.length_a   1.000
_cell.length_b   1.000
_cell.length_c   1.000
_cell.angle_alpha   90.00
_cell.angle_beta   90.00
_cell.angle_gamma   90.00
#
_symmetry.space_group_name_H-M   'P 1'
#
loop_
_entity.id
_entity.type
_entity.pdbx_description
1 polymer ?
#
loop_
_entity_poly.entity_id
_entity_poly.type
_entity_poly.pdbx_seq_one_letter_code
_entity_poly.pdbx_strand_id
1 'polypeptide(L)' 'MKFDWSKYKGKSVHVTMLENYGLVADTFSNTPVYEIVFKMGKLEEAYEDGLLLKNERETGESVKIFIPYSSIKCAEIQEQ' A
#
# COMPACT_ATOMS: atom_id res chain seq x y z
N MET A 1 2.04 0.42 -22.35
CA MET A 1 1.12 1.47 -21.84
C MET A 1 1.40 1.61 -20.35
N LYS A 2 1.81 2.79 -19.87
CA LYS A 2 2.03 3.03 -18.42
C LYS A 2 0.72 3.54 -17.83
N PHE A 3 0.32 3.02 -16.68
CA PHE A 3 -0.85 3.51 -15.95
C PHE A 3 -0.59 4.96 -15.50
N ASP A 4 -1.51 5.88 -15.79
CA ASP A 4 -1.35 7.30 -15.50
C ASP A 4 -1.96 7.65 -14.13
N TRP A 5 -1.11 7.60 -13.10
CA TRP A 5 -1.48 7.89 -11.72
C TRP A 5 -1.84 9.35 -11.44
N SER A 6 -1.38 10.27 -12.29
CA SER A 6 -1.58 11.71 -12.07
C SER A 6 -3.06 12.10 -12.02
N LYS A 7 -3.90 11.35 -12.74
CA LYS A 7 -5.37 11.50 -12.79
C LYS A 7 -6.07 11.21 -11.47
N TYR A 8 -5.42 10.47 -10.58
CA TYR A 8 -5.99 9.99 -9.32
C TYR A 8 -5.39 10.70 -8.11
N LYS A 9 -4.59 11.75 -8.33
CA LYS A 9 -4.03 12.56 -7.24
C LYS A 9 -5.16 13.10 -6.37
N GLY A 10 -5.03 12.89 -5.06
CA GLY A 10 -6.03 13.24 -4.07
C GLY A 10 -7.16 12.21 -3.88
N LYS A 11 -7.20 11.10 -4.64
CA LYS A 11 -8.13 9.99 -4.41
C LYS A 11 -7.59 9.02 -3.36
N SER A 12 -8.48 8.27 -2.71
CA SER A 12 -8.08 7.16 -1.84
C SER A 12 -7.64 5.97 -2.69
N VAL A 13 -6.49 5.39 -2.33
CA VAL A 13 -5.91 4.23 -2.99
C VAL A 13 -5.67 3.15 -1.95
N HIS A 14 -6.14 1.94 -2.24
CA HIS A 14 -5.91 0.72 -1.48
C HIS A 14 -4.95 -0.16 -2.26
N VAL A 15 -3.80 -0.46 -1.67
CA VAL A 15 -2.71 -1.20 -2.29
C VAL A 15 -2.54 -2.54 -1.62
N THR A 16 -2.63 -3.60 -2.43
CA THR A 16 -2.22 -4.95 -2.04
C THR A 16 -0.75 -5.11 -2.40
N MET A 17 0.08 -5.44 -1.41
CA MET A 17 1.52 -5.59 -1.61
C MET A 17 1.84 -6.94 -2.27
N LEU A 18 2.88 -6.98 -3.13
CA LEU A 18 3.36 -8.18 -3.83
C LEU A 18 4.05 -9.15 -2.88
N GLU A 19 4.96 -8.64 -2.05
CA GLU A 19 5.74 -9.42 -1.10
C GLU A 19 5.85 -8.62 0.19
N ASN A 20 5.26 -9.12 1.27
CA ASN A 20 5.66 -8.79 2.63
C ASN A 20 5.32 -9.99 3.49
N TYR A 21 6.26 -10.93 3.53
CA TYR A 21 6.22 -12.12 4.37
C TYR A 21 6.40 -11.72 5.83
N GLY A 22 5.32 -11.38 6.52
CA GLY A 22 5.33 -11.40 7.98
C GLY A 22 5.44 -12.85 8.42
N LEU A 23 6.64 -13.30 8.80
CA LEU A 23 6.83 -14.63 9.37
C LEU A 23 6.30 -14.58 10.80
N VAL A 24 4.99 -14.78 10.94
CA VAL A 24 4.39 -15.04 12.25
C VAL A 24 4.68 -16.51 12.53
N ALA A 25 5.60 -16.76 13.45
CA ALA A 25 5.77 -18.10 14.00
C ALA A 25 4.47 -18.44 14.75
N ASP A 26 3.66 -19.32 14.18
CA ASP A 26 2.57 -19.93 14.91
C ASP A 26 3.17 -20.77 16.04
N THR A 27 2.87 -20.43 17.29
CA THR A 27 3.39 -21.16 18.45
C THR A 27 2.85 -22.59 18.54
N PHE A 28 1.84 -22.94 17.73
CA PHE A 28 1.23 -24.28 17.67
C PHE A 28 1.60 -25.09 16.43
N SER A 29 2.08 -24.46 15.34
CA SER A 29 2.44 -25.17 14.11
C SER A 29 3.77 -24.70 13.55
N ASN A 30 4.65 -25.64 13.21
CA ASN A 30 5.98 -25.39 12.67
C ASN A 30 5.94 -24.96 11.17
N THR A 31 4.85 -24.32 10.73
CA THR A 31 4.58 -23.94 9.34
C THR A 31 4.65 -22.42 9.22
N PRO A 32 5.37 -21.87 8.22
CA PRO A 32 5.41 -20.43 8.01
C PRO A 32 4.02 -19.91 7.58
N VAL A 33 3.48 -18.96 8.37
CA VAL A 33 2.30 -18.19 7.98
C VAL A 33 2.75 -16.99 7.16
N TYR A 34 2.07 -16.72 6.05
CA TYR A 34 2.34 -15.59 5.18
C TYR A 34 1.16 -14.61 5.24
N GLU A 35 1.39 -13.42 5.79
CA GLU A 35 0.37 -12.37 5.84
C GLU A 35 0.38 -11.51 4.57
N ILE A 36 -0.81 -11.22 4.03
CA ILE A 36 -0.94 -10.24 2.94
C ILE A 36 -0.98 -8.85 3.56
N VAL A 37 0.01 -8.02 3.25
CA VAL A 37 0.05 -6.64 3.72
C VAL A 37 -0.77 -5.75 2.80
N PHE A 38 -1.68 -4.99 3.40
CA PHE A 38 -2.41 -3.92 2.75
C PHE A 38 -1.88 -2.56 3.21
N LYS A 39 -1.82 -1.61 2.28
CA LYS A 39 -1.58 -0.19 2.58
C LYS A 39 -2.72 0.62 1.97
N MET A 40 -3.19 1.63 2.69
CA MET A 40 -4.21 2.53 2.18
C MET A 40 -3.84 3.97 2.52
N GLY A 41 -4.35 4.91 1.72
CA GLY A 41 -4.22 6.33 1.98
C GLY A 41 -4.61 7.17 0.76
N LYS A 42 -4.59 8.48 0.95
CA LYS A 42 -4.81 9.45 -0.12
C LYS A 42 -3.55 9.56 -0.98
N LEU A 43 -3.66 9.42 -2.30
CA LEU A 43 -2.53 9.60 -3.21
C LEU A 43 -2.09 11.06 -3.19
N GLU A 44 -0.92 11.36 -2.63
CA GLU A 44 -0.34 12.70 -2.66
C GLU A 44 0.50 12.93 -3.90
N GLU A 45 1.32 11.95 -4.29
CA GLU A 45 2.19 12.08 -5.45
C GLU A 45 2.47 10.74 -6.12
N ALA A 46 2.71 10.77 -7.43
CA ALA A 46 3.20 9.64 -8.19
C ALA A 46 4.57 9.97 -8.77
N TYR A 47 5.57 9.17 -8.40
CA TYR A 47 6.95 9.29 -8.88
C TYR A 47 7.20 8.29 -10.00
N GLU A 48 8.41 8.33 -10.56
CA GLU A 48 8.82 7.39 -11.61
C GLU A 48 8.89 5.95 -11.12
N ASP A 49 9.18 5.76 -9.83
CA ASP A 49 9.49 4.51 -9.16
C ASP A 49 8.44 4.05 -8.12
N GLY A 50 7.48 4.91 -7.75
CA GLY A 50 6.46 4.53 -6.80
C GLY A 50 5.39 5.59 -6.52
N LEU A 51 4.58 5.30 -5.51
CA LEU A 51 3.47 6.13 -5.05
C LEU A 51 3.74 6.64 -3.64
N LEU A 52 3.35 7.89 -3.36
CA LEU A 52 3.33 8.45 -2.02
C LEU A 52 1.90 8.64 -1.55
N LEU A 53 1.52 7.87 -0.54
CA LEU A 53 0.23 7.97 0.12
C LEU A 53 0.36 8.77 1.40
N LYS A 54 -0.66 9.56 1.73
CA LYS A 54 -0.85 10.14 3.06
C LYS A 54 -1.98 9.41 3.77
N ASN A 55 -1.75 9.06 5.02
CA ASN A 55 -2.76 8.47 5.89
C ASN A 55 -2.73 9.17 7.25
N GLU A 56 -3.87 9.19 7.92
CA GLU A 56 -4.04 9.72 9.27
C GLU A 56 -4.29 8.54 10.21
N ARG A 57 -3.44 8.39 11.23
CA ARG A 57 -3.60 7.33 12.22
C ARG A 57 -4.67 7.72 13.23
N GLU A 58 -5.18 6.73 13.95
CA GLU A 58 -6.15 6.94 15.04
C GLU A 58 -5.63 7.92 16.11
N THR A 59 -4.31 8.03 16.27
CA THR A 59 -3.64 8.99 17.17
C THR A 59 -3.66 10.43 16.67
N GLY A 60 -4.22 10.71 15.49
CA GLY A 60 -4.20 12.03 14.82
C GLY A 60 -2.89 12.36 14.10
N GLU A 61 -1.92 11.45 14.13
CA GLU A 61 -0.66 11.62 13.42
C GLU A 61 -0.83 11.36 11.92
N SER A 62 -0.43 12.33 11.11
CA SER A 62 -0.30 12.16 9.66
C SER A 62 0.99 11.43 9.33
N VAL A 63 0.90 10.30 8.64
CA VAL A 63 2.04 9.57 8.11
C VAL A 63 2.04 9.59 6.58
N LYS A 64 3.25 9.57 6.01
CA LYS A 64 3.45 9.38 4.58
C LYS A 64 4.03 7.99 4.32
N ILE A 65 3.50 7.31 3.31
CA ILE A 65 3.85 5.94 2.96
C ILE A 65 4.31 5.94 1.52
N PHE A 66 5.59 5.67 1.29
CA PHE A 66 6.11 5.44 -0.05
C PHE A 66 5.99 3.96 -0.42
N ILE A 67 5.46 3.67 -1.60
CA ILE A 67 5.24 2.32 -2.11
C ILE A 67 5.91 2.20 -3.49
N PRO A 68 7.00 1.42 -3.62
CA PRO A 68 7.62 1.14 -4.92
C PRO A 68 6.65 0.39 -5.84
N TYR A 69 6.64 0.69 -7.14
CA TYR A 69 5.79 -0.02 -8.10
C TYR A 69 6.06 -1.52 -8.16
N SER A 70 7.32 -1.93 -7.96
CA SER A 70 7.73 -3.34 -7.90
C SER A 70 7.08 -4.10 -6.75
N SER A 71 6.60 -3.40 -5.72
CA SER A 71 5.96 -3.99 -4.54
C SER A 71 4.43 -3.96 -4.62
N ILE A 72 3.83 -3.46 -5.70
CA ILE A 72 2.38 -3.40 -5.88
C ILE A 72 1.90 -4.63 -6.63
N LYS A 73 1.07 -5.45 -5.98
CA LYS A 73 0.35 -6.56 -6.64
C LYS A 73 -0.90 -6.05 -7.33
N CYS A 74 -1.66 -5.22 -6.63
CA CYS A 74 -2.92 -4.66 -7.08
C CYS A 74 -3.14 -3.31 -6.39
N ALA A 75 -3.81 -2.40 -7.06
CA ALA A 75 -4.27 -1.14 -6.49
C ALA A 75 -5.73 -0.91 -6.87
N GLU A 76 -6.56 -0.63 -5.87
CA GLU A 76 -7.94 -0.21 -6.01
C GLU A 76 -8.00 1.30 -5.75
N ILE A 77 -8.66 2.04 -6.64
CA ILE A 77 -8.82 3.48 -6.55
C ILE A 77 -10.29 3.75 -6.29
N GLN A 78 -10.60 4.42 -5.18
CA GLN A 78 -11.97 4.71 -4.81
C GLN A 78 -12.45 5.95 -5.57
N GLU A 79 -13.34 5.73 -6.55
CA GLU A 79 -14.08 6.80 -7.22
C GLU A 79 -15.26 7.19 -6.33
N GLN A 80 -15.21 8.38 -5.75
CA GLN A 80 -16.39 9.09 -5.24
C GLN A 80 -17.09 9.79 -6.39
#